data_AF-A0A0F9BEH0-F1
#
_entry.id   AF-A0A0F9BEH0-F1
#
_cell.length_a   1.000
_cell.length_b   1.000
_cell.length_c   1.000
_cell.angle_alpha   90.00
_cell.angle_beta   90.00
_cell.angle_gamma   90.00
#
_symmetry.space_group_name_H-M   'P 1'
#
loop_
_entity.id
_entity.type
_entity.pdbx_description
1 polymer ?
#
loop_
_entity_poly.entity_id
_entity_poly.type
_entity_poly.pdbx_seq_one_letter_code
_entity_poly.pdbx_strand_id
1 'polypeptide(L)'
;MKINLNKLDDELDGEWWHHIHSSNFGFSEKLADIDNYEVKEGDILIHKEIKEGETFPSIRYHVVTSKGSHIADKNVVKELLGKRLVEDVRKNKKFPYACKFAKFFKNGAAQINYNPTQHDKFPLKIVPKQHDISNIEDFFKDLKTEGNNPITPQAGDKKGVINQWEIPSSSDKSKVYTVTKKADGTFDCTCPQFKFRKKTCKHITECKAKS
;
A
#
# COMPACT_ATOMS: atom_id res chain seq x y z
N MET A 1 -9.24 4.29 18.16
CA MET A 1 -9.57 3.28 19.21
C MET A 1 -8.41 2.31 19.33
N LYS A 2 -8.37 1.50 20.39
CA LYS A 2 -7.30 0.50 20.59
C LYS A 2 -7.86 -0.89 20.36
N ILE A 3 -7.09 -1.75 19.68
CA ILE A 3 -7.39 -3.17 19.48
C ILE A 3 -6.23 -4.00 20.05
N ASN A 4 -6.58 -5.10 20.71
CA ASN A 4 -5.61 -6.15 21.04
C ASN A 4 -5.53 -7.14 19.86
N LEU A 5 -4.45 -7.10 19.11
CA LEU A 5 -4.19 -7.92 17.93
C LEU A 5 -4.00 -9.40 18.28
N ASN A 6 -3.47 -9.71 19.47
CA ASN A 6 -3.31 -11.10 19.97
C ASN A 6 -4.64 -11.80 20.27
N LYS A 7 -5.74 -11.04 20.38
CA LYS A 7 -7.07 -11.56 20.66
C LYS A 7 -7.96 -11.61 19.43
N LEU A 8 -7.42 -11.29 18.25
CA LEU A 8 -8.15 -11.43 17.00
C LEU A 8 -8.11 -12.88 16.56
N ASP A 9 -9.27 -13.52 16.54
CA ASP A 9 -9.42 -14.90 16.08
C ASP A 9 -9.43 -14.94 14.55
N ASP A 10 -8.29 -15.28 13.93
CA ASP A 10 -8.13 -15.39 12.48
C ASP A 10 -7.35 -16.61 11.98
N GLU A 11 -7.16 -17.59 12.86
CA GLU A 11 -6.47 -18.87 12.61
C GLU A 11 -4.96 -18.75 12.32
N LEU A 12 -4.36 -17.60 12.63
CA LEU A 12 -2.92 -17.36 12.54
C LEU A 12 -2.37 -17.03 13.94
N ASP A 13 -1.19 -17.55 14.27
CA ASP A 13 -0.57 -17.40 15.60
C ASP A 13 0.63 -16.44 15.62
N GLY A 14 0.95 -15.83 14.47
CA GLY A 14 2.12 -14.97 14.30
C GLY A 14 1.99 -13.56 14.90
N GLU A 15 3.11 -12.85 15.00
CA GLU A 15 3.13 -11.41 15.34
C GLU A 15 3.35 -10.53 14.09
N TRP A 16 3.26 -11.12 12.88
CA TRP A 16 3.54 -10.39 11.66
C TRP A 16 2.31 -9.61 11.16
N TRP A 17 2.15 -8.44 11.75
CA TRP A 17 1.09 -7.49 11.42
C TRP A 17 1.58 -6.31 10.58
N HIS A 18 0.76 -5.87 9.63
CA HIS A 18 0.86 -4.58 8.94
C HIS A 18 -0.45 -3.78 9.09
N HIS A 19 -0.39 -2.46 8.89
CA HIS A 19 -1.56 -1.58 8.99
C HIS A 19 -1.62 -0.62 7.81
N ILE A 20 -2.77 -0.60 7.12
CA ILE A 20 -3.12 0.42 6.14
C ILE A 20 -4.02 1.44 6.82
N HIS A 21 -3.53 2.68 6.89
CA HIS A 21 -4.30 3.84 7.34
C HIS A 21 -5.18 4.31 6.19
N SER A 22 -6.41 3.82 6.17
CA SER A 22 -7.31 3.95 5.01
C SER A 22 -7.64 5.39 4.63
N SER A 23 -7.57 6.30 5.62
CA SER A 23 -7.88 7.72 5.46
C SER A 23 -6.84 8.54 4.70
N ASN A 24 -5.60 8.05 4.59
CA ASN A 24 -4.51 8.75 3.91
C ASN A 24 -3.58 7.82 3.12
N PHE A 25 -3.91 6.53 3.03
CA PHE A 25 -3.09 5.47 2.41
C PHE A 25 -1.70 5.33 3.04
N GLY A 26 -1.54 5.72 4.30
CA GLY A 26 -0.34 5.40 5.06
C GLY A 26 -0.19 3.91 5.30
N PHE A 27 1.06 3.47 5.49
CA PHE A 27 1.37 2.06 5.68
C PHE A 27 2.41 1.82 6.78
N SER A 28 2.04 1.05 7.81
CA SER A 28 2.96 0.58 8.86
C SER A 28 3.30 -0.90 8.66
N GLU A 29 4.57 -1.25 8.91
CA GLU A 29 5.10 -2.62 8.86
C GLU A 29 5.54 -3.08 10.25
N LYS A 30 5.31 -4.35 10.59
CA LYS A 30 5.76 -4.99 11.84
C LYS A 30 5.36 -4.15 13.05
N LEU A 31 4.05 -4.16 13.29
CA LEU A 31 3.41 -3.38 14.34
C LEU A 31 3.95 -3.80 15.71
N ALA A 32 4.12 -2.85 16.62
CA ALA A 32 4.44 -3.08 18.02
C ALA A 32 3.24 -2.75 18.91
N ASP A 33 3.39 -2.94 20.23
CA ASP A 33 2.29 -2.78 21.21
C ASP A 33 1.00 -3.48 20.74
N ILE A 34 1.15 -4.73 20.32
CA ILE A 34 0.09 -5.55 19.74
C ILE A 34 -1.09 -5.75 20.69
N ASP A 35 -0.93 -5.50 21.99
CA ASP A 35 -2.02 -5.56 22.96
C ASP A 35 -2.90 -4.32 22.98
N ASN A 36 -2.42 -3.17 22.50
CA ASN A 36 -3.08 -1.87 22.61
C ASN A 36 -2.93 -1.00 21.35
N TYR A 37 -2.89 -1.62 20.17
CA TYR A 37 -2.57 -0.96 18.92
C TYR A 37 -3.64 0.07 18.51
N GLU A 38 -3.22 1.28 18.16
CA GLU A 38 -4.16 2.34 17.80
C GLU A 38 -4.61 2.22 16.33
N VAL A 39 -5.92 2.27 16.13
CA VAL A 39 -6.55 2.17 14.81
C VAL A 39 -7.72 3.13 14.67
N LYS A 40 -8.11 3.43 13.43
CA LYS A 40 -9.32 4.19 13.10
C LYS A 40 -10.33 3.32 12.36
N GLU A 41 -11.60 3.66 12.48
CA GLU A 41 -12.66 3.00 11.73
C GLU A 41 -12.39 3.11 10.21
N GLY A 42 -12.53 1.98 9.51
CA GLY A 42 -12.23 1.82 8.10
C GLY A 42 -10.78 1.45 7.79
N ASP A 43 -9.87 1.48 8.78
CA ASP A 43 -8.51 0.99 8.59
C ASP A 43 -8.47 -0.52 8.32
N ILE A 44 -7.37 -0.97 7.74
CA ILE A 44 -7.15 -2.38 7.41
C ILE A 44 -5.90 -2.87 8.13
N LEU A 45 -6.04 -3.91 8.94
CA LEU A 45 -4.92 -4.67 9.49
C LEU A 45 -4.68 -5.89 8.63
N ILE A 46 -3.41 -6.24 8.42
CA ILE A 46 -3.00 -7.40 7.62
C ILE A 46 -2.19 -8.30 8.54
N HIS A 47 -2.73 -9.48 8.84
CA HIS A 47 -2.02 -10.52 9.58
C HIS A 47 -1.41 -11.51 8.59
N LYS A 48 -0.16 -11.89 8.81
CA LYS A 48 0.57 -12.82 7.97
C LYS A 48 1.27 -13.87 8.82
N GLU A 49 1.33 -15.08 8.30
CA GLU A 49 2.06 -16.18 8.95
C GLU A 49 2.59 -17.12 7.89
N ILE A 50 3.84 -17.55 8.02
CA ILE A 50 4.38 -18.66 7.22
C ILE A 50 4.30 -19.90 8.11
N LYS A 51 3.36 -20.81 7.81
CA LYS A 51 3.20 -22.05 8.57
C LYS A 51 4.36 -23.00 8.31
N GLU A 52 4.61 -23.91 9.25
CA GLU A 52 5.68 -24.89 9.11
C GLU A 52 5.49 -25.70 7.81
N GLY A 53 6.56 -25.79 7.01
CA GLY A 53 6.52 -26.47 5.71
C GLY A 53 5.98 -25.62 4.54
N GLU A 54 5.47 -24.42 4.78
CA GLU A 54 4.99 -23.51 3.72
C GLU A 54 6.10 -22.56 3.22
N THR A 55 6.02 -22.20 1.94
CA THR A 55 6.95 -21.23 1.30
C THR A 55 6.34 -19.84 1.14
N PHE A 56 5.02 -19.72 1.24
CA PHE A 56 4.28 -18.48 1.11
C PHE A 56 3.45 -18.23 2.37
N PRO A 57 3.29 -16.97 2.79
CA PRO A 57 2.50 -16.68 3.97
C PRO A 57 1.01 -16.85 3.68
N SER A 58 0.31 -17.42 4.65
CA SER A 58 -1.12 -17.22 4.85
C SER A 58 -1.36 -15.74 5.21
N ILE A 59 -2.44 -15.15 4.68
CA ILE A 59 -2.77 -13.73 4.89
C ILE A 59 -4.23 -13.61 5.30
N ARG A 60 -4.48 -12.86 6.37
CA ARG A 60 -5.82 -12.43 6.81
C ARG A 60 -5.89 -10.91 6.80
N TYR A 61 -7.03 -10.39 6.37
CA TYR A 61 -7.30 -8.95 6.40
C TYR A 61 -8.41 -8.69 7.39
N HIS A 62 -8.20 -7.70 8.25
CA HIS A 62 -9.19 -7.25 9.21
C HIS A 62 -9.62 -5.83 8.86
N VAL A 63 -10.91 -5.60 8.68
CA VAL A 63 -11.46 -4.25 8.50
C VAL A 63 -11.91 -3.74 9.86
N VAL A 64 -11.37 -2.58 10.25
CA VAL A 64 -11.67 -1.93 11.51
C VAL A 64 -13.04 -1.25 11.43
N THR A 65 -13.85 -1.44 12.47
CA THR A 65 -15.20 -0.90 12.64
C THR A 65 -15.29 -0.18 13.98
N SER A 66 -16.37 0.56 14.23
CA SER A 66 -16.63 1.16 15.55
C SER A 66 -16.68 0.16 16.73
N LYS A 67 -16.85 -1.15 16.49
CA LYS A 67 -16.97 -2.19 17.53
C LYS A 67 -15.73 -3.09 17.69
N GLY A 68 -14.68 -2.89 16.90
CA GLY A 68 -13.54 -3.80 16.82
C GLY A 68 -13.12 -4.01 15.37
N SER A 69 -12.78 -5.24 14.98
CA SER A 69 -12.53 -5.60 13.59
C SER A 69 -13.25 -6.89 13.21
N HIS A 70 -13.32 -7.16 11.91
CA HIS A 70 -13.78 -8.44 11.38
C HIS A 70 -12.91 -8.86 10.20
N ILE A 71 -12.77 -10.17 10.01
CA ILE A 71 -12.08 -10.73 8.86
C ILE A 71 -12.84 -10.35 7.59
N ALA A 72 -12.11 -9.92 6.57
CA ALA A 72 -12.64 -9.57 5.27
C ALA A 72 -11.82 -10.20 4.15
N ASP A 73 -12.48 -10.55 3.06
CA ASP A 73 -11.81 -10.95 1.85
C ASP A 73 -11.03 -9.80 1.23
N LYS A 74 -9.94 -10.14 0.54
CA LYS A 74 -9.13 -9.16 -0.20
C LYS A 74 -9.96 -8.34 -1.20
N ASN A 75 -11.06 -8.88 -1.74
CA ASN A 75 -11.95 -8.15 -2.63
C ASN A 75 -12.69 -7.02 -1.89
N VAL A 76 -13.24 -7.29 -0.71
CA VAL A 76 -13.89 -6.29 0.15
C VAL A 76 -12.90 -5.19 0.52
N VAL A 77 -11.68 -5.56 0.89
CA VAL A 77 -10.58 -4.61 1.17
C VAL A 77 -10.29 -3.70 -0.03
N LYS A 78 -10.21 -4.25 -1.25
CA LYS A 78 -9.98 -3.47 -2.47
C LYS A 78 -11.14 -2.52 -2.79
N GLU A 79 -12.38 -2.93 -2.55
CA GLU A 79 -13.55 -2.07 -2.76
C GLU A 79 -13.56 -0.90 -1.78
N LEU A 80 -13.29 -1.17 -0.50
CA LEU A 80 -13.16 -0.15 0.54
C LEU A 80 -12.05 0.84 0.21
N LEU A 81 -10.85 0.35 -0.12
CA LEU A 81 -9.72 1.20 -0.53
C LEU A 81 -10.03 1.96 -1.82
N GLY A 82 -10.73 1.37 -2.78
CA GLY A 82 -11.16 2.04 -4.00
C GLY A 82 -12.06 3.25 -3.72
N LYS A 83 -13.03 3.09 -2.81
CA LYS A 83 -13.87 4.20 -2.34
C LYS A 83 -13.05 5.29 -1.66
N ARG A 84 -12.17 4.93 -0.72
CA ARG A 84 -11.30 5.88 -0.02
C ARG A 84 -10.35 6.62 -0.96
N LEU A 85 -9.85 5.95 -1.99
CA LEU A 85 -8.98 6.55 -3.00
C LEU A 85 -9.70 7.69 -3.72
N VAL A 86 -10.94 7.47 -4.16
CA VAL A 86 -11.72 8.50 -4.85
C VAL A 86 -11.99 9.69 -3.93
N GLU A 87 -12.33 9.43 -2.67
CA GLU A 87 -12.51 10.48 -1.65
C GLU A 87 -11.23 11.30 -1.45
N ASP A 88 -10.08 10.64 -1.31
CA ASP A 88 -8.79 11.31 -1.12
C ASP A 88 -8.36 12.13 -2.35
N VAL A 89 -8.48 11.55 -3.55
CA VAL A 89 -8.17 12.25 -4.81
C VAL A 89 -9.07 13.48 -5.01
N ARG A 90 -10.36 13.38 -4.66
CA ARG A 90 -11.28 14.54 -4.72
C ARG A 90 -10.79 15.69 -3.85
N LYS A 91 -10.35 15.37 -2.63
CA LYS A 91 -9.90 16.33 -1.63
C LYS A 91 -8.54 16.93 -1.97
N ASN A 92 -7.58 16.09 -2.35
CA ASN A 92 -6.17 16.47 -2.42
C ASN A 92 -5.66 16.71 -3.85
N LYS A 93 -6.44 16.35 -4.88
CA LYS A 93 -6.09 16.48 -6.30
C LYS A 93 -4.71 15.88 -6.65
N LYS A 94 -4.37 14.77 -6.01
CA LYS A 94 -3.15 13.98 -6.25
C LYS A 94 -3.41 12.52 -5.93
N PHE A 95 -2.57 11.62 -6.45
CA PHE A 95 -2.59 10.23 -5.98
C PHE A 95 -1.99 10.17 -4.57
N PRO A 96 -2.62 9.46 -3.64
CA PRO A 96 -2.06 9.28 -2.31
C PRO A 96 -0.85 8.34 -2.35
N TYR A 97 -0.19 8.18 -1.20
CA TYR A 97 1.05 7.44 -1.12
C TYR A 97 0.93 6.04 -1.74
N ALA A 98 1.95 5.68 -2.52
CA ALA A 98 2.08 4.39 -3.21
C ALA A 98 0.91 4.00 -4.13
N CYS A 99 0.02 4.94 -4.48
CA CYS A 99 -1.04 4.74 -5.47
C CYS A 99 -0.59 5.19 -6.85
N LYS A 100 -0.86 4.38 -7.87
CA LYS A 100 -0.39 4.62 -9.24
C LYS A 100 -1.43 4.23 -10.26
N PHE A 101 -1.66 5.09 -11.24
CA PHE A 101 -2.46 4.73 -12.40
C PHE A 101 -1.84 3.53 -13.12
N ALA A 102 -2.65 2.53 -13.45
CA ALA A 102 -2.19 1.34 -14.16
C ALA A 102 -2.73 1.30 -15.59
N LYS A 103 -4.04 1.41 -15.77
CA LYS A 103 -4.70 1.34 -17.08
C LYS A 103 -6.18 1.73 -17.02
N PHE A 104 -6.74 2.07 -18.17
CA PHE A 104 -8.18 2.06 -18.41
C PHE A 104 -8.64 0.68 -18.92
N PHE A 105 -9.86 0.31 -18.56
CA PHE A 105 -10.54 -0.87 -19.07
C PHE A 105 -11.52 -0.47 -20.19
N LYS A 106 -11.82 -1.41 -21.09
CA LYS A 106 -12.77 -1.21 -22.19
C LYS A 106 -14.18 -0.80 -21.73
N ASN A 107 -14.55 -1.13 -20.49
CA ASN A 107 -15.84 -0.79 -19.91
C ASN A 107 -15.87 0.60 -19.25
N GLY A 108 -14.85 1.43 -19.46
CA GLY A 108 -14.73 2.77 -18.88
C GLY A 108 -14.32 2.80 -17.42
N ALA A 109 -13.92 1.67 -16.82
CA ALA A 109 -13.31 1.67 -15.49
C ALA A 109 -11.82 1.98 -15.55
N ALA A 110 -11.23 2.42 -14.44
CA ALA A 110 -9.79 2.57 -14.29
C ALA A 110 -9.24 1.57 -13.27
N GLN A 111 -7.99 1.15 -13.44
CA GLN A 111 -7.22 0.44 -12.42
C GLN A 111 -6.17 1.36 -11.84
N ILE A 112 -6.20 1.53 -10.52
CA ILE A 112 -5.15 2.19 -9.74
C ILE A 112 -4.51 1.13 -8.84
N ASN A 113 -3.20 0.99 -8.87
CA ASN A 113 -2.49 0.07 -7.99
C ASN A 113 -2.04 0.80 -6.73
N TYR A 114 -2.46 0.32 -5.56
CA TYR A 114 -1.86 0.68 -4.28
C TYR A 114 -0.81 -0.38 -3.89
N ASN A 115 0.46 0.01 -3.89
CA ASN A 115 1.60 -0.89 -3.69
C ASN A 115 2.56 -0.33 -2.61
N PRO A 116 2.15 -0.29 -1.32
CA PRO A 116 2.98 0.26 -0.26
C PRO A 116 4.30 -0.49 -0.09
N THR A 117 4.35 -1.79 -0.44
CA THR A 117 5.57 -2.59 -0.52
C THR A 117 5.60 -3.41 -1.82
N GLN A 118 6.71 -4.11 -2.07
CA GLN A 118 6.82 -5.05 -3.21
C GLN A 118 5.96 -6.31 -3.04
N HIS A 119 5.52 -6.62 -1.82
CA HIS A 119 4.74 -7.82 -1.47
C HIS A 119 3.26 -7.50 -1.25
N ASP A 120 2.95 -6.28 -0.83
CA ASP A 120 1.60 -5.80 -0.54
C ASP A 120 1.06 -5.02 -1.73
N LYS A 121 0.21 -5.68 -2.52
CA LYS A 121 -0.34 -5.12 -3.76
C LYS A 121 -1.86 -5.22 -3.80
N PHE A 122 -2.47 -4.07 -4.09
CA PHE A 122 -3.92 -3.90 -4.17
C PHE A 122 -4.27 -3.22 -5.50
N PRO A 123 -4.60 -3.99 -6.55
CA PRO A 123 -5.15 -3.42 -7.78
C PRO A 123 -6.60 -2.98 -7.52
N LEU A 124 -6.81 -1.68 -7.38
CA LEU A 124 -8.10 -1.05 -7.10
C LEU A 124 -8.79 -0.75 -8.43
N LYS A 125 -9.99 -1.30 -8.64
CA LYS A 125 -10.82 -1.03 -9.81
C LYS A 125 -11.83 0.06 -9.46
N ILE A 126 -11.75 1.18 -10.18
CA ILE A 126 -12.65 2.32 -9.99
C ILE A 126 -13.67 2.33 -11.13
N VAL A 127 -14.94 2.15 -10.80
CA VAL A 127 -16.05 2.23 -11.75
C VAL A 127 -16.70 3.61 -11.63
N PRO A 128 -16.69 4.46 -12.68
CA PRO A 128 -17.09 5.87 -12.54
C PRO A 128 -18.50 6.04 -11.98
N LYS A 129 -19.45 5.21 -12.42
CA LYS A 129 -20.86 5.24 -11.99
C LYS A 129 -21.06 4.93 -10.50
N GLN A 130 -20.17 4.17 -9.87
CA GLN A 130 -20.26 3.84 -8.44
C GLN A 130 -19.81 4.98 -7.53
N HIS A 131 -19.20 6.01 -8.11
CA HIS A 131 -18.54 7.07 -7.37
C HIS A 131 -18.93 8.46 -7.86
N ASP A 132 -19.97 8.62 -8.69
CA ASP A 132 -20.36 9.93 -9.25
C ASP A 132 -19.22 10.65 -9.98
N ILE A 133 -18.46 9.89 -10.79
CA ILE A 133 -17.41 10.43 -11.66
C ILE A 133 -17.95 10.48 -13.10
N SER A 134 -18.04 11.69 -13.67
CA SER A 134 -18.54 11.90 -15.02
C SER A 134 -17.55 11.46 -16.10
N ASN A 135 -16.28 11.88 -15.97
CA ASN A 135 -15.18 11.46 -16.83
C ASN A 135 -14.00 10.97 -15.99
N ILE A 136 -13.72 9.67 -16.06
CA ILE A 136 -12.66 9.03 -15.28
C ILE A 136 -11.26 9.34 -15.80
N GLU A 137 -11.14 9.63 -17.10
CA GLU A 137 -9.85 9.99 -17.68
C GLU A 137 -9.43 11.35 -17.16
N ASP A 138 -10.32 12.34 -17.26
CA ASP A 138 -10.09 13.68 -16.71
C ASP A 138 -9.88 13.65 -15.19
N PHE A 139 -10.62 12.78 -14.48
CA PHE A 139 -10.51 12.67 -13.02
C PHE A 139 -9.11 12.24 -12.54
N PHE A 140 -8.43 11.37 -13.29
CA PHE A 140 -7.09 10.89 -12.97
C PHE A 140 -5.98 11.54 -13.82
N LYS A 141 -6.34 12.48 -14.69
CA LYS A 141 -5.41 13.13 -15.61
C LYS A 141 -4.37 13.96 -14.83
N ASP A 142 -3.11 13.82 -15.24
CA ASP A 142 -1.97 14.59 -14.73
C ASP A 142 -1.75 14.55 -13.20
N LEU A 143 -2.40 13.62 -12.49
CA LEU A 143 -2.22 13.46 -11.05
C LEU A 143 -0.83 12.93 -10.74
N LYS A 144 -0.12 13.64 -9.87
CA LYS A 144 1.17 13.19 -9.31
C LYS A 144 0.93 12.31 -8.09
N THR A 145 1.82 11.34 -7.90
CA THR A 145 1.84 10.46 -6.73
C THR A 145 2.55 11.12 -5.56
N GLU A 146 1.95 11.08 -4.36
CA GLU A 146 2.66 11.40 -3.12
C GLU A 146 3.76 10.36 -2.88
N GLY A 147 5.01 10.82 -2.86
CA GLY A 147 6.17 9.95 -2.69
C GLY A 147 6.38 9.54 -1.23
N ASN A 148 5.89 10.33 -0.28
CA ASN A 148 6.18 10.15 1.14
C ASN A 148 5.05 9.37 1.82
N ASN A 149 5.43 8.39 2.64
CA ASN A 149 4.47 7.72 3.51
C ASN A 149 3.92 8.74 4.53
N PRO A 150 2.62 9.05 4.56
CA PRO A 150 2.06 10.17 5.32
C PRO A 150 1.92 9.90 6.81
N ILE A 151 2.30 8.71 7.27
CA ILE A 151 2.19 8.33 8.67
C ILE A 151 3.53 8.42 9.39
N THR A 152 3.45 8.72 10.68
CA THR A 152 4.52 8.42 11.62
C THR A 152 4.19 7.05 12.24
N PRO A 153 5.08 6.05 12.15
CA PRO A 153 4.86 4.76 12.81
C PRO A 153 4.59 4.94 14.31
N GLN A 154 3.78 4.07 14.89
CA GLN A 154 3.50 4.12 16.33
C GLN A 154 4.77 3.74 17.12
N ALA A 155 4.80 4.05 18.41
CA ALA A 155 5.95 3.74 19.25
C ALA A 155 6.24 2.23 19.21
N GLY A 156 7.47 1.88 18.80
CA GLY A 156 7.91 0.48 18.67
C GLY A 156 7.70 -0.14 17.29
N ASP A 157 6.79 0.39 16.46
CA ASP A 157 6.60 -0.10 15.09
C ASP A 157 7.94 -0.06 14.35
N LYS A 158 8.24 -1.09 13.55
CA LYS A 158 9.40 -0.95 12.67
C LYS A 158 9.14 0.19 11.71
N LYS A 159 10.11 1.10 11.64
CA LYS A 159 10.09 2.14 10.62
C LYS A 159 10.17 1.46 9.24
N GLY A 160 9.04 1.45 8.54
CA GLY A 160 8.89 0.81 7.24
C GLY A 160 9.37 1.69 6.09
N VAL A 161 8.66 1.64 4.97
CA VAL A 161 8.93 2.52 3.83
C VAL A 161 8.71 3.99 4.19
N ILE A 162 9.70 4.84 3.87
CA ILE A 162 9.61 6.31 4.02
C ILE A 162 9.22 6.96 2.69
N ASN A 163 9.93 6.62 1.62
CA ASN A 163 9.76 7.29 0.33
C ASN A 163 9.65 6.29 -0.82
N GLN A 164 8.89 6.66 -1.83
CA GLN A 164 8.83 5.99 -3.13
C GLN A 164 9.00 6.98 -4.28
N TRP A 165 9.76 6.57 -5.29
CA TRP A 165 9.94 7.34 -6.52
C TRP A 165 9.67 6.50 -7.75
N GLU A 166 9.24 7.18 -8.81
CA GLU A 166 9.04 6.64 -10.14
C GLU A 166 10.19 7.05 -11.05
N ILE A 167 10.99 6.07 -11.46
CA ILE A 167 12.16 6.29 -12.28
C ILE A 167 11.97 5.54 -13.61
N PRO A 168 11.86 6.27 -14.75
CA PRO A 168 11.80 5.65 -16.07
C PRO A 168 13.06 4.83 -16.36
N SER A 169 12.91 3.72 -17.08
CA SER A 169 14.04 2.95 -17.57
C SER A 169 14.94 3.83 -18.45
N SER A 170 16.25 3.70 -18.29
CA SER A 170 17.20 4.42 -19.14
C SER A 170 17.15 3.96 -20.60
N SER A 171 16.80 2.68 -20.84
CA SER A 171 16.76 2.07 -22.18
C SER A 171 15.39 2.10 -22.84
N ASP A 172 14.30 2.26 -22.06
CA ASP A 172 12.93 2.18 -22.56
C ASP A 172 12.03 3.09 -21.74
N LYS A 173 11.81 4.30 -22.22
CA LYS A 173 11.05 5.33 -21.48
C LYS A 173 9.59 4.96 -21.24
N SER A 174 9.05 3.93 -21.93
CA SER A 174 7.72 3.40 -21.66
C SER A 174 7.65 2.57 -20.36
N LYS A 175 8.79 2.09 -19.86
CA LYS A 175 8.89 1.33 -18.62
C LYS A 175 9.27 2.25 -17.47
N VAL A 176 8.55 2.14 -16.36
CA VAL A 176 8.82 2.87 -15.13
C VAL A 176 9.05 1.87 -14.00
N TYR A 177 10.11 2.09 -13.22
CA TYR A 177 10.42 1.29 -12.04
C TYR A 177 10.16 2.10 -10.78
N THR A 178 9.78 1.41 -9.71
CA THR A 178 9.61 2.01 -8.40
C THR A 178 10.86 1.79 -7.59
N VAL A 179 11.42 2.86 -7.05
CA VAL A 179 12.49 2.82 -6.04
C VAL A 179 11.89 3.19 -4.71
N THR A 180 12.23 2.43 -3.67
CA THR A 180 11.67 2.55 -2.34
C THR A 180 12.80 2.74 -1.34
N LYS A 181 12.79 3.82 -0.56
CA LYS A 181 13.72 4.02 0.57
C LYS A 181 13.03 3.61 1.86
N LYS A 182 13.63 2.67 2.56
CA LYS A 182 13.22 2.24 3.90
C LYS A 182 13.84 3.13 4.96
N ALA A 183 13.30 3.08 6.16
CA ALA A 183 13.76 3.91 7.25
C ALA A 183 15.11 3.52 7.85
N ASP A 184 15.56 2.29 7.63
CA ASP A 184 16.93 1.86 7.91
C ASP A 184 17.95 2.41 6.90
N GLY A 185 17.50 3.21 5.92
CA GLY A 185 18.33 3.78 4.86
C GLY A 185 18.59 2.84 3.69
N THR A 186 18.08 1.60 3.73
CA THR A 186 18.17 0.66 2.61
C THR A 186 17.20 1.03 1.49
N PHE A 187 17.52 0.55 0.28
CA PHE A 187 16.73 0.81 -0.92
C PHE A 187 16.29 -0.48 -1.57
N ASP A 188 15.04 -0.52 -2.01
CA ASP A 188 14.50 -1.55 -2.90
C ASP A 188 14.18 -0.96 -4.27
N CYS A 189 14.24 -1.79 -5.32
CA CYS A 189 13.82 -1.39 -6.66
C CYS A 189 13.07 -2.51 -7.39
N THR A 190 12.01 -2.17 -8.12
CA THR A 190 11.24 -3.15 -8.90
C THR A 190 11.90 -3.56 -10.22
N CYS A 191 13.05 -3.01 -10.58
CA CYS A 191 13.72 -3.34 -11.84
C CYS A 191 14.29 -4.78 -11.83
N PRO A 192 14.40 -5.44 -13.00
CA PRO A 192 14.90 -6.81 -13.10
C PRO A 192 16.28 -7.02 -12.47
N GLN A 193 17.20 -6.05 -12.62
CA GLN A 193 18.53 -6.14 -12.03
C GLN A 193 18.49 -6.26 -10.51
N PHE A 194 17.68 -5.46 -9.84
CA PHE A 194 17.55 -5.53 -8.39
C PHE A 194 16.72 -6.76 -7.98
N LYS A 195 15.57 -6.98 -8.64
CA LYS A 195 14.64 -8.08 -8.32
C LYS A 195 15.31 -9.45 -8.39
N PHE A 196 16.04 -9.74 -9.47
CA PHE A 196 16.59 -11.07 -9.73
C PHE A 196 18.05 -11.22 -9.32
N ARG A 197 18.85 -10.15 -9.36
CA ARG A 197 20.29 -10.23 -9.04
C ARG A 197 20.65 -9.64 -7.68
N LYS A 198 19.71 -8.96 -7.00
CA LYS A 198 19.92 -8.30 -5.69
C LYS A 198 21.12 -7.35 -5.67
N LYS A 199 21.49 -6.79 -6.83
CA LYS A 199 22.55 -5.79 -6.99
C LYS A 199 21.96 -4.39 -7.04
N THR A 200 22.70 -3.41 -6.52
CA THR A 200 22.40 -2.00 -6.70
C THR A 200 22.20 -1.69 -8.19
N CYS A 201 21.12 -1.00 -8.53
CA CYS A 201 20.77 -0.64 -9.90
C CYS A 201 20.90 0.87 -10.12
N LYS A 202 20.96 1.28 -11.39
CA LYS A 202 21.08 2.69 -11.78
C LYS A 202 19.98 3.57 -11.17
N HIS A 203 18.75 3.05 -11.06
CA HIS A 203 17.63 3.81 -10.48
C HIS A 203 17.85 4.13 -8.99
N ILE A 204 18.43 3.20 -8.21
CA ILE A 204 18.78 3.45 -6.81
C ILE A 204 19.89 4.51 -6.73
N THR A 205 20.92 4.40 -7.57
CA THR A 205 22.01 5.40 -7.63
C THR A 205 21.46 6.80 -7.94
N GLU A 206 20.51 6.90 -8.89
CA GLU A 206 19.86 8.17 -9.21
C GLU A 206 19.08 8.75 -8.04
N CYS A 207 18.32 7.92 -7.30
CA CYS A 207 17.57 8.38 -6.13
C CYS A 207 18.48 8.85 -5.00
N LYS A 208 19.61 8.16 -4.77
CA LYS A 208 20.60 8.55 -3.76
C LYS A 208 21.24 9.91 -4.05
N ALA A 209 21.40 10.28 -5.32
CA ALA A 209 21.94 11.59 -5.69
C ALA A 209 20.95 12.74 -5.47
N LYS A 210 19.66 12.45 -5.32
CA LYS A 210 18.56 13.42 -5.15
C LYS A 210 18.08 13.56 -3.69
N SER A 211 18.55 12.68 -2.79
CA SER A 211 18.14 12.58 -1.38
C SER A 211 19.18 13.14 -0.45
#